data_AF-A0A9E7SVT8-F1
#
_entry.id   AF-A0A9E7SVT8-F1
#
_cell.length_a   1.000
_cell.length_b   1.000
_cell.length_c   1.000
_cell.angle_alpha   90.00
_cell.angle_beta   90.00
_cell.angle_gamma   90.00
#
_symmetry.space_group_name_H-M   'P 1'
#
loop_
_entity.id
_entity.type
_entity.pdbx_description
1 polymer ?
#
loop_
_entity_poly.entity_id
_entity_poly.type
_entity_poly.pdbx_seq_one_letter_code
_entity_poly.pdbx_strand_id
1 'polypeptide(L)'
;MDTRQRHTRRGVPGRKPAGRDAAARRTDQRLEAVIARLEATERRQRLLEGTVSGLARELGASIAGSCGRCEQSYFLVRSDALYCPACGYRRAL
;
A
#
# COMPACT_ATOMS: atom_id res chain seq x y z
N MET A 1 2.74 -14.90 78.27
CA MET A 1 3.56 -13.97 77.50
C MET A 1 4.48 -14.80 76.60
N ASP A 2 4.04 -15.15 75.38
CA ASP A 2 4.99 -15.28 74.26
C ASP A 2 4.24 -15.28 72.92
N THR A 3 4.75 -14.45 72.04
CA THR A 3 4.25 -14.02 70.74
C THR A 3 4.67 -15.01 69.67
N ARG A 4 3.72 -15.59 68.91
CA ARG A 4 4.06 -16.24 67.63
C ARG A 4 3.34 -15.60 66.46
N GLN A 5 4.18 -14.90 65.71
CA GLN A 5 3.96 -14.09 64.53
C GLN A 5 3.17 -14.80 63.43
N ARG A 6 2.15 -14.07 62.99
CA ARG A 6 1.39 -14.27 61.77
C ARG A 6 2.25 -13.76 60.60
N HIS A 7 2.94 -14.64 59.88
CA HIS A 7 3.58 -14.26 58.62
C HIS A 7 2.54 -14.21 57.50
N THR A 8 1.97 -13.03 57.26
CA THR A 8 1.23 -12.74 56.04
C THR A 8 2.25 -12.50 54.92
N ARG A 9 2.30 -13.42 53.94
CA ARG A 9 3.01 -13.19 52.68
C ARG A 9 2.31 -12.03 51.96
N ARG A 10 2.88 -10.83 52.02
CA ARG A 10 2.48 -9.69 51.19
C ARG A 10 2.74 -10.07 49.73
N GLY A 11 1.66 -10.24 48.97
CA GLY A 11 1.73 -10.33 47.51
C GLY A 11 2.38 -9.07 46.96
N VAL A 12 3.42 -9.25 46.15
CA VAL A 12 4.04 -8.16 45.38
C VAL A 12 3.01 -7.72 44.33
N PRO A 13 2.62 -6.44 44.25
CA PRO A 13 1.80 -5.97 43.16
C PRO A 13 2.66 -5.99 41.89
N GLY A 14 2.42 -6.97 41.03
CA GLY A 14 3.07 -7.06 39.73
C GLY A 14 2.72 -5.83 38.90
N ARG A 15 3.68 -4.92 38.72
CA ARG A 15 3.61 -3.84 37.72
C ARG A 15 3.56 -4.50 36.33
N LYS A 16 2.36 -4.70 35.78
CA LYS A 16 2.17 -5.07 34.36
C LYS A 16 2.38 -3.83 33.46
N PRO A 17 2.81 -4.04 32.19
CA PRO A 17 3.70 -3.13 31.49
C PRO A 17 2.93 -2.11 30.64
N ALA A 18 2.64 -0.94 31.19
CA ALA A 18 2.05 0.18 30.44
C ALA A 18 2.79 0.51 29.13
N GLY A 19 4.09 0.20 29.05
CA GLY A 19 4.91 0.36 27.85
C GLY A 19 4.57 -0.59 26.70
N ARG A 20 4.09 -1.81 26.97
CA ARG A 20 3.73 -2.79 25.93
C ARG A 20 2.45 -2.40 25.21
N ASP A 21 1.45 -1.98 25.97
CA ASP A 21 0.16 -1.55 25.41
C ASP A 21 0.30 -0.23 24.63
N ALA A 22 1.17 0.67 25.11
CA ALA A 22 1.50 1.89 24.37
C ALA A 22 2.28 1.60 23.07
N ALA A 23 3.16 0.59 23.06
CA ALA A 23 3.86 0.18 21.84
C ALA A 23 2.92 -0.49 20.83
N ALA A 24 2.04 -1.38 21.29
CA ALA A 24 1.01 -2.00 20.45
C ALA A 24 0.13 -0.94 19.78
N ARG A 25 -0.42 0.01 20.56
CA ARG A 25 -1.23 1.11 20.02
C ARG A 25 -0.52 1.95 18.97
N ARG A 26 0.79 2.22 19.14
CA ARG A 26 1.57 2.96 18.13
C ARG A 26 1.76 2.16 16.85
N THR A 27 1.96 0.85 16.96
CA THR A 27 2.03 -0.05 15.81
C THR A 27 0.70 -0.07 15.06
N ASP A 28 -0.41 -0.20 15.79
CA ASP A 28 -1.76 -0.20 15.21
C ASP A 28 -2.05 1.11 14.47
N GLN A 29 -1.76 2.26 15.10
CA GLN A 29 -1.91 3.58 14.46
C GLN A 29 -1.05 3.72 13.20
N ARG A 30 0.18 3.19 13.21
CA ARG A 30 1.05 3.22 12.03
C ARG A 30 0.51 2.32 10.92
N LEU A 31 -0.05 1.17 11.27
CA LEU A 31 -0.66 0.26 10.32
C LEU A 31 -1.90 0.89 9.68
N GLU A 32 -2.79 1.48 10.49
CA GLU A 32 -3.97 2.22 10.01
C GLU A 32 -3.57 3.35 9.05
N ALA A 33 -2.54 4.12 9.39
CA ALA A 33 -2.04 5.19 8.52
C ALA A 33 -1.48 4.66 7.18
N VAL A 34 -0.79 3.52 7.20
CA VAL A 34 -0.27 2.87 5.98
C VAL A 34 -1.42 2.34 5.11
N ILE A 35 -2.42 1.69 5.72
CA ILE A 35 -3.61 1.19 5.02
C ILE A 35 -4.35 2.35 4.36
N ALA A 36 -4.64 3.42 5.10
CA ALA A 36 -5.32 4.59 4.56
C ALA A 36 -4.55 5.22 3.38
N ARG A 37 -3.22 5.30 3.47
CA ARG A 37 -2.38 5.81 2.37
C ARG A 37 -2.39 4.88 1.15
N LEU A 38 -2.37 3.57 1.38
CA LEU A 38 -2.45 2.57 0.32
C LEU A 38 -3.78 2.68 -0.42
N GLU A 39 -4.90 2.66 0.30
CA GLU A 39 -6.24 2.79 -0.27
C GLU A 39 -6.42 4.09 -1.06
N ALA A 40 -5.89 5.21 -0.54
CA ALA A 40 -5.92 6.49 -1.25
C ALA A 40 -5.09 6.45 -2.54
N THR A 41 -3.92 5.81 -2.50
CA THR A 41 -3.02 5.67 -3.66
C THR A 41 -3.66 4.77 -4.72
N GLU A 42 -4.19 3.62 -4.34
CA GLU A 42 -4.88 2.70 -5.25
C GLU A 42 -6.13 3.32 -5.87
N ARG A 43 -6.91 4.09 -5.08
CA ARG A 43 -8.05 4.84 -5.61
C ARG A 43 -7.60 5.84 -6.67
N ARG A 44 -6.51 6.57 -6.40
CA ARG A 44 -5.95 7.53 -7.37
C ARG A 44 -5.43 6.82 -8.62
N GLN A 45 -4.79 5.66 -8.49
CA GLN A 45 -4.33 4.85 -9.62
C GLN A 45 -5.50 4.42 -10.50
N ARG A 46 -6.58 3.87 -9.93
CA ARG A 46 -7.78 3.48 -10.69
C ARG A 46 -8.42 4.65 -11.45
N LEU A 47 -8.46 5.83 -10.83
CA LEU A 47 -8.97 7.04 -11.49
C LEU A 47 -8.10 7.43 -12.68
N LEU A 48 -6.77 7.45 -12.50
CA LEU A 48 -5.84 7.75 -13.58
C LEU A 48 -5.91 6.71 -14.71
N GLU A 49 -5.95 5.42 -14.39
CA GLU A 49 -6.12 4.34 -15.37
C GLU A 49 -7.41 4.49 -16.18
N GLY A 50 -8.52 4.80 -15.50
CA GLY A 50 -9.81 5.06 -16.12
C GLY A 50 -9.76 6.27 -17.06
N THR A 51 -9.22 7.40 -16.60
CA THR A 51 -9.07 8.62 -17.40
C THR A 51 -8.17 8.39 -18.61
N VAL A 52 -6.99 7.79 -18.44
CA VAL A 52 -6.05 7.56 -19.55
C VAL A 52 -6.63 6.54 -20.55
N SER A 53 -7.35 5.52 -20.07
CA SER A 53 -8.06 4.58 -20.96
C SER A 53 -9.17 5.28 -21.75
N GLY A 54 -9.91 6.20 -21.12
CA GLY A 54 -10.91 7.04 -21.81
C GLY A 54 -10.27 7.89 -22.91
N LEU A 55 -9.19 8.62 -22.57
CA LEU A 55 -8.44 9.44 -23.53
C LEU A 55 -7.86 8.61 -24.69
N ALA A 56 -7.34 7.42 -24.40
CA ALA A 56 -6.83 6.54 -25.45
C ALA A 56 -7.94 6.18 -26.46
N ARG A 57 -9.13 5.83 -25.98
CA ARG A 57 -10.29 5.51 -26.83
C ARG A 57 -10.73 6.72 -27.66
N GLU A 58 -10.79 7.91 -27.06
CA GLU A 58 -11.09 9.16 -27.78
C GLU A 58 -10.10 9.43 -28.92
N LEU A 59 -8.84 9.02 -28.76
CA LEU A 59 -7.78 9.12 -29.76
C LEU A 59 -7.71 7.93 -30.74
N GLY A 60 -8.66 6.99 -30.68
CA GLY A 60 -8.68 5.79 -31.52
C GLY A 60 -7.56 4.80 -31.20
N ALA A 61 -7.12 4.76 -29.95
CA ALA A 61 -6.10 3.84 -29.44
C ALA A 61 -6.66 3.01 -28.26
N SER A 62 -5.94 1.93 -27.93
CA SER A 62 -6.12 1.20 -26.67
C SER A 62 -4.80 1.07 -25.92
N ILE A 63 -4.88 0.85 -24.61
CA ILE A 63 -3.70 0.64 -23.76
C ILE A 63 -3.48 -0.87 -23.63
N ALA A 64 -2.24 -1.31 -23.84
CA ALA A 64 -1.79 -2.69 -23.62
C ALA A 64 -0.86 -2.76 -22.39
N GLY A 65 -0.15 -3.87 -22.20
CA GLY A 65 0.75 -4.07 -21.05
C GLY A 65 1.90 -3.05 -20.96
N SER A 66 2.66 -3.12 -19.86
CA SER A 66 3.83 -2.27 -19.65
C SER A 66 4.90 -2.49 -20.73
N CYS A 67 5.63 -1.43 -21.05
CA CYS A 67 6.72 -1.52 -22.01
C CYS A 67 7.91 -2.27 -21.39
N GLY A 68 8.11 -3.53 -21.78
CA GLY A 68 9.27 -4.33 -21.34
C GLY A 68 10.64 -3.83 -21.81
N ARG A 69 10.71 -2.75 -22.61
CA ARG A 69 11.99 -2.15 -23.05
C ARG A 69 12.49 -1.05 -22.13
N CYS A 70 11.59 -0.17 -21.66
CA CYS A 70 11.97 0.99 -20.84
C CYS A 70 11.30 1.01 -19.46
N GLU A 71 10.22 0.26 -19.29
CA GLU A 71 9.44 0.16 -18.04
C GLU A 71 8.86 1.51 -17.55
N GLN A 72 8.95 2.58 -18.36
CA GLN A 72 8.47 3.91 -18.02
C GLN A 72 7.03 4.19 -18.47
N SER A 73 6.44 3.33 -19.31
CA SER A 73 5.13 3.58 -19.90
C SER A 73 4.42 2.28 -20.30
N TYR A 74 3.10 2.35 -20.45
CA TYR A 74 2.32 1.30 -21.09
C TYR A 74 2.39 1.42 -22.62
N PHE A 75 2.21 0.29 -23.30
CA PHE A 75 2.06 0.30 -24.75
C PHE A 75 0.71 0.87 -25.16
N LEU A 76 0.70 1.58 -26.28
CA LEU A 76 -0.51 1.99 -26.99
C LEU A 76 -0.66 1.15 -28.26
N VAL A 77 -1.87 0.68 -28.52
CA VAL A 77 -2.23 -0.04 -29.74
C VAL A 77 -3.09 0.88 -30.60
N ARG A 78 -2.65 1.12 -31.83
CA ARG A 78 -3.37 1.92 -32.83
C ARG A 78 -2.93 1.51 -34.23
N SER A 79 -3.88 1.37 -35.15
CA SER A 79 -3.60 1.06 -36.57
C SER A 79 -2.70 -0.17 -36.75
N ASP A 80 -3.09 -1.29 -36.13
CA ASP A 80 -2.35 -2.57 -36.14
C ASP A 80 -0.87 -2.47 -35.73
N ALA A 81 -0.55 -1.46 -34.91
CA ALA A 81 0.77 -1.28 -34.35
C ALA A 81 0.70 -1.07 -32.85
N LEU A 82 1.58 -1.77 -32.15
CA LEU A 82 1.88 -1.58 -30.75
C LEU A 82 3.08 -0.63 -30.64
N TYR A 83 2.95 0.47 -29.91
CA TYR A 83 4.04 1.44 -29.74
C TYR A 83 4.15 1.97 -28.31
N CYS A 84 5.37 2.31 -27.89
CA CYS A 84 5.65 2.94 -26.61
C CYS A 84 5.85 4.45 -26.80
N PRO A 85 5.06 5.31 -26.12
CA PRO A 85 5.21 6.75 -26.25
C PRO A 85 6.48 7.29 -25.56
N ALA A 86 7.09 6.54 -24.63
CA ALA A 86 8.27 6.99 -23.90
C ALA A 86 9.59 6.72 -24.64
N CYS A 87 9.79 5.50 -25.16
CA CYS A 87 11.05 5.11 -25.81
C CYS A 87 10.98 4.95 -27.33
N GLY A 88 9.79 5.19 -27.93
CA GLY A 88 9.58 5.09 -29.37
C GLY A 88 9.60 3.66 -29.92
N TYR A 89 9.67 2.62 -29.07
CA TYR A 89 9.52 1.24 -29.53
C TYR A 89 8.21 1.09 -30.31
N ARG A 90 8.25 0.40 -31.45
CA ARG A 90 7.10 0.13 -32.29
C ARG A 90 7.22 -1.26 -32.90
N ARG A 91 6.10 -1.98 -32.96
CA ARG A 91 5.97 -3.30 -33.56
C ARG A 91 4.61 -3.42 -34.23
N ALA A 92 4.58 -3.92 -35.46
CA ALA A 92 3.33 -4.31 -36.11
C ALA A 92 2.73 -5.55 -35.42
N LEU A 93 1.41 -5.57 -35.28
CA LEU A 93 0.65 -6.68 -34.70
C LEU A 93 0.28 -7.72 -35.76
#